data_AF-A0A9W9G6W5-F1
#
_entry.id   AF-A0A9W9G6W5-F1
#
_cell.length_a   1.000
_cell.length_b   1.000
_cell.length_c   1.000
_cell.angle_alpha   90.00
_cell.angle_beta   90.00
_cell.angle_gamma   90.00
#
_symmetry.space_group_name_H-M   'P 1'
#
loop_
_entity.id
_entity.type
_entity.pdbx_description
1 polymer ?
#
loop_
_entity_poly.entity_id
_entity_poly.type
_entity_poly.pdbx_seq_one_letter_code
_entity_poly.pdbx_strand_id
1 'polypeptide(L)'
;MPHYMKKKPISVSYTEVKKSGSLEHAVDGFWNLVLHEYFTSSLDFGIVPQRRPNDAVGLRADLTIRHVRGDPAKFSTVMVFENKRREFEGRDGEWRQAFTQLTAYLLSVAKKQAPMTLYGAVAIGRYVRFYAMEAGDTLPRDLFPNTDSQPYEVKDHEEEIHKILEWLVTESQTS
;
A
#
# COMPACT_ATOMS: atom_id res chain seq x y z
N MET A 1 -6.54 -10.73 -18.85
CA MET A 1 -5.29 -11.53 -18.91
C MET A 1 -4.55 -11.33 -17.60
N PRO A 2 -3.82 -12.31 -17.05
CA PRO A 2 -3.07 -12.09 -15.81
C PRO A 2 -1.94 -11.06 -16.03
N HIS A 3 -1.82 -10.13 -15.09
CA HIS A 3 -0.89 -9.01 -15.11
C HIS A 3 0.37 -9.34 -14.32
N TYR A 4 0.31 -9.22 -13.00
CA TYR A 4 1.43 -9.51 -12.10
C TYR A 4 1.43 -10.95 -11.60
N MET A 5 0.27 -11.60 -11.50
CA MET A 5 0.13 -13.00 -11.05
C MET A 5 0.70 -14.01 -12.03
N LYS A 6 0.91 -13.66 -13.31
CA LYS A 6 1.63 -14.54 -14.25
C LYS A 6 3.11 -14.71 -13.90
N LYS A 7 3.67 -13.81 -13.07
CA LYS A 7 5.07 -13.88 -12.67
C LYS A 7 5.25 -14.92 -11.58
N LYS A 8 6.11 -15.91 -11.85
CA LYS A 8 6.33 -17.06 -10.95
C LYS A 8 6.64 -16.63 -9.50
N PRO A 9 7.55 -15.68 -9.21
CA PRO A 9 7.82 -15.28 -7.82
C PRO A 9 6.59 -14.73 -7.09
N ILE A 10 5.79 -13.90 -7.76
CA ILE A 10 4.57 -13.31 -7.18
C ILE A 10 3.52 -14.39 -6.95
N SER A 11 3.28 -15.25 -7.94
CA SER A 11 2.32 -16.36 -7.80
C SER A 11 2.67 -17.30 -6.65
N VAL A 12 3.96 -17.65 -6.47
CA VAL A 12 4.44 -18.47 -5.35
C VAL A 12 4.27 -17.74 -4.03
N SER A 13 4.63 -16.46 -3.94
CA SER A 13 4.42 -15.68 -2.72
C SER A 13 2.94 -15.59 -2.33
N TYR A 14 2.03 -15.43 -3.31
CA TYR A 14 0.60 -15.45 -3.06
C TYR A 14 0.11 -16.83 -2.56
N THR A 15 0.73 -17.94 -2.98
CA THR A 15 0.40 -19.25 -2.38
C THR A 15 0.74 -19.33 -0.90
N GLU A 16 1.78 -18.63 -0.43
CA GLU A 16 2.10 -18.52 1.00
C GLU A 16 1.04 -17.71 1.75
N VAL A 17 0.62 -16.57 1.19
CA VAL A 17 -0.47 -15.73 1.75
C VAL A 17 -1.75 -16.54 1.96
N LYS A 18 -2.08 -17.44 1.01
CA LYS A 18 -3.30 -18.27 1.08
C LYS A 18 -3.26 -19.35 2.16
N LYS A 19 -2.09 -19.71 2.72
CA LYS A 19 -2.00 -20.79 3.70
C LYS A 19 -2.80 -20.46 4.96
N SER A 20 -3.37 -21.48 5.59
CA SER A 20 -3.93 -21.32 6.93
C SER A 20 -2.81 -20.96 7.90
N GLY A 21 -3.05 -19.99 8.79
CA GLY A 21 -2.02 -19.47 9.69
C GLY A 21 -0.94 -18.60 9.01
N SER A 22 -1.16 -18.15 7.77
CA SER A 22 -0.23 -17.21 7.11
C SER A 22 -0.05 -15.95 7.96
N LEU A 23 1.21 -15.63 8.24
CA LEU A 23 1.61 -14.48 9.05
C LEU A 23 1.78 -13.22 8.19
N GLU A 24 1.96 -12.09 8.86
CA GLU A 24 2.05 -10.76 8.25
C GLU A 24 3.23 -10.65 7.27
N HIS A 25 4.38 -11.22 7.61
CA HIS A 25 5.57 -11.19 6.74
C HIS A 25 5.35 -11.85 5.36
N ALA A 26 4.39 -12.78 5.24
CA ALA A 26 4.03 -13.37 3.94
C ALA A 26 3.23 -12.37 3.09
N VAL A 27 2.36 -11.59 3.72
CA VAL A 27 1.61 -10.49 3.08
C VAL A 27 2.57 -9.36 2.68
N ASP A 28 3.52 -9.00 3.56
CA ASP A 28 4.58 -8.04 3.26
C ASP A 28 5.43 -8.47 2.07
N GLY A 29 5.89 -9.73 2.06
CA GLY A 29 6.69 -10.28 0.98
C GLY A 29 5.95 -10.26 -0.35
N PHE A 30 4.67 -10.61 -0.34
CA PHE A 30 3.82 -10.58 -1.53
C PHE A 30 3.69 -9.15 -2.08
N TRP A 31 3.28 -8.19 -1.24
CA TRP A 31 3.12 -6.80 -1.69
C TRP A 31 4.44 -6.15 -2.08
N ASN A 32 5.54 -6.47 -1.40
CA ASN A 32 6.86 -5.99 -1.82
C ASN A 32 7.20 -6.44 -3.25
N LEU A 33 6.95 -7.72 -3.59
CA LEU A 33 7.17 -8.22 -4.94
C LEU A 33 6.24 -7.55 -5.97
N VAL A 34 4.95 -7.40 -5.65
CA VAL A 34 3.99 -6.75 -6.56
C VAL A 34 4.38 -5.29 -6.80
N LEU A 35 4.65 -4.52 -5.73
CA LEU A 35 4.92 -3.09 -5.84
C LEU A 35 6.20 -2.79 -6.62
N HIS A 36 7.22 -3.65 -6.54
CA HIS A 36 8.44 -3.52 -7.36
C HIS A 36 8.21 -3.64 -8.87
N GLU A 37 7.06 -4.17 -9.31
CA GLU A 37 6.70 -4.23 -10.73
C GLU A 37 6.18 -2.90 -11.26
N TYR A 38 5.70 -2.02 -10.39
CA TYR A 38 5.06 -0.75 -10.76
C TYR A 38 5.94 0.44 -10.37
N PHE A 39 6.40 0.47 -9.12
CA PHE A 39 7.20 1.55 -8.55
C PHE A 39 8.69 1.24 -8.74
N THR A 40 9.16 1.42 -9.97
CA THR A 40 10.53 1.06 -10.38
C THR A 40 11.51 2.21 -10.19
N SER A 41 12.79 1.88 -10.00
CA SER A 41 13.86 2.87 -9.90
C SER A 41 14.10 3.64 -11.19
N SER A 42 13.74 3.09 -12.35
CA SER A 42 13.78 3.81 -13.63
C SER A 42 12.73 4.92 -13.74
N LEU A 43 11.74 4.89 -12.84
CA LEU A 43 10.74 5.94 -12.65
C LEU A 43 11.00 6.70 -11.34
N ASP A 44 12.24 6.68 -10.84
CA ASP A 44 12.68 7.39 -9.64
C ASP A 44 11.93 7.04 -8.33
N PHE A 45 11.30 5.86 -8.29
CA PHE A 45 10.69 5.32 -7.08
C PHE A 45 11.65 4.46 -6.26
N GLY A 46 11.44 4.48 -4.94
CA GLY A 46 12.05 3.57 -3.99
C GLY A 46 11.02 2.98 -3.04
N ILE A 47 11.10 1.68 -2.79
CA ILE A 47 10.27 0.98 -1.80
C ILE A 47 11.12 0.69 -0.57
N VAL A 48 10.64 1.11 0.60
CA VAL A 48 11.34 0.97 1.87
C VAL A 48 10.48 0.12 2.81
N PRO A 49 10.89 -1.11 3.12
CA PRO A 49 10.32 -1.87 4.23
C PRO A 49 10.69 -1.18 5.53
N GLN A 50 9.71 -0.76 6.33
CA GLN A 50 10.04 -0.03 7.55
C GLN A 50 10.51 -1.03 8.62
N ARG A 51 11.83 -1.11 8.85
CA ARG A 51 12.45 -2.01 9.84
C ARG A 51 12.54 -1.42 11.25
N ARG A 52 12.32 -0.12 11.43
CA ARG A 52 12.36 0.56 12.74
C ARG A 52 11.16 1.50 12.90
N PRO A 53 10.49 1.52 14.07
CA PRO A 53 9.41 2.47 14.33
C PRO A 53 9.91 3.90 14.15
N ASN A 54 9.03 4.82 13.75
CA ASN A 54 9.35 6.23 13.85
C ASN A 54 9.39 6.56 15.35
N ASP A 55 10.58 6.81 15.89
CA ASP A 55 10.93 6.82 17.33
C ASP A 55 10.15 7.87 18.17
N ALA A 56 9.29 8.68 17.57
CA ALA A 56 8.48 9.68 18.27
C ALA A 56 7.02 9.25 18.55
N VAL A 57 6.49 8.23 17.87
CA VAL A 57 5.04 7.90 17.94
C VAL A 57 4.74 6.39 17.95
N GLY A 58 5.76 5.53 17.76
CA GLY A 58 5.53 4.08 17.67
C GLY A 58 4.69 3.65 16.45
N LEU A 59 4.38 4.58 15.54
CA LEU A 59 3.65 4.31 14.30
C LEU A 59 4.60 3.68 13.27
N ARG A 60 4.15 2.57 12.70
CA ARG A 60 4.86 1.80 11.68
C ARG A 60 3.87 1.48 10.57
N ALA A 61 4.25 1.77 9.35
CA ALA A 61 3.67 1.14 8.18
C ALA A 61 4.61 0.04 7.73
N ASP A 62 4.08 -0.99 7.07
CA ASP A 62 4.89 -2.15 6.71
C ASP A 62 5.77 -1.83 5.50
N LEU A 63 5.22 -1.14 4.50
CA LEU A 63 5.93 -0.67 3.32
C LEU A 63 5.66 0.81 3.08
N THR A 64 6.70 1.56 2.71
CA THR A 64 6.59 2.95 2.28
C THR A 64 7.15 3.09 0.87
N ILE A 65 6.40 3.73 -0.01
CA ILE A 65 6.82 4.08 -1.36
C ILE A 65 7.21 5.55 -1.36
N ARG A 66 8.39 5.83 -1.93
CA ARG A 66 8.95 7.16 -2.03
C ARG A 66 9.29 7.46 -3.48
N HIS A 67 9.24 8.73 -3.83
CA HIS A 67 9.59 9.23 -5.16
C HIS A 67 10.56 10.39 -5.01
N VAL A 68 11.56 10.47 -5.89
CA VAL A 68 12.41 11.65 -5.99
C VAL A 68 11.68 12.68 -6.84
N ARG A 69 11.21 13.77 -6.21
CA ARG A 69 10.49 14.83 -6.91
C ARG A 69 11.08 16.20 -6.60
N GLY A 70 11.30 16.98 -7.65
CA GLY A 70 11.72 18.38 -7.56
C GLY A 70 13.18 18.51 -7.14
N ASP A 71 13.49 18.15 -5.88
CA ASP A 71 14.84 18.09 -5.36
C ASP A 71 15.42 16.68 -5.56
N PRO A 72 16.38 16.48 -6.48
CA PRO A 72 16.97 15.16 -6.74
C PRO A 72 17.72 14.58 -5.54
N ALA A 73 18.01 15.39 -4.52
CA ALA A 73 18.66 14.94 -3.29
C ALA A 73 17.67 14.43 -2.22
N LYS A 74 16.36 14.50 -2.45
CA LYS A 74 15.35 14.16 -1.43
C LYS A 74 14.26 13.24 -1.96
N PHE A 75 13.95 12.24 -1.14
CA PHE A 75 12.77 11.42 -1.31
C PHE A 75 11.57 12.03 -0.57
N SER A 76 10.43 12.11 -1.26
CA SER A 76 9.12 12.36 -0.65
C SER A 76 8.36 11.04 -0.54
N THR A 77 7.67 10.83 0.58
CA THR A 77 6.75 9.70 0.69
C THR A 77 5.52 10.00 -0.15
N VAL A 78 5.14 9.06 -1.01
CA VAL A 78 3.96 9.19 -1.89
C VAL A 78 2.87 8.19 -1.54
N MET A 79 3.26 7.01 -1.07
CA MET A 79 2.30 5.96 -0.70
C MET A 79 2.77 5.15 0.50
N VAL A 80 1.81 4.66 1.27
CA VAL A 80 2.05 3.85 2.47
C VAL A 80 1.16 2.60 2.43
N PHE A 81 1.71 1.45 2.80
CA PHE A 81 0.97 0.19 2.91
C PHE A 81 0.97 -0.30 4.36
N GLU A 82 -0.23 -0.55 4.87
CA GLU A 82 -0.47 -1.22 6.13
C GLU A 82 -0.94 -2.64 5.85
N ASN A 83 -0.15 -3.64 6.24
CA ASN A 83 -0.44 -5.04 6.02
C ASN A 83 -0.89 -5.72 7.31
N LYS A 84 -1.76 -6.70 7.18
CA LYS A 84 -2.19 -7.58 8.26
C LYS A 84 -2.29 -9.00 7.76
N ARG A 85 -2.07 -9.94 8.68
CA ARG A 85 -2.14 -11.38 8.42
C ARG A 85 -3.54 -11.86 8.01
N ARG A 86 -3.56 -13.00 7.32
CA ARG A 86 -4.76 -13.60 6.70
C ARG A 86 -5.89 -13.93 7.68
N GLU A 87 -5.59 -14.29 8.93
CA GLU A 87 -6.64 -14.63 9.90
C GLU A 87 -7.60 -13.47 10.25
N PHE A 88 -7.25 -12.26 9.81
CA PHE A 88 -8.01 -11.04 10.03
C PHE A 88 -8.88 -10.63 8.84
N GLU A 89 -8.85 -11.36 7.72
CA GLU A 89 -9.57 -11.02 6.48
C GLU A 89 -11.05 -10.68 6.70
N GLY A 90 -11.75 -11.46 7.53
CA GLY A 90 -13.17 -11.30 7.83
C GLY A 90 -13.47 -10.56 9.14
N ARG A 91 -12.49 -9.84 9.72
CA ARG A 91 -12.65 -9.15 11.01
C ARG A 91 -12.71 -7.65 10.82
N ASP A 92 -13.91 -7.07 10.82
CA ASP A 92 -14.11 -5.61 10.65
C ASP A 92 -13.35 -4.75 11.67
N GLY A 93 -13.12 -5.27 12.88
CA GLY A 93 -12.28 -4.61 13.88
C GLY A 93 -10.84 -4.40 13.42
N GLU A 94 -10.27 -5.40 12.75
CA GLU A 94 -8.88 -5.37 12.25
C GLU A 94 -8.74 -4.43 11.06
N TRP A 95 -9.73 -4.42 10.15
CA TRP A 95 -9.78 -3.45 9.05
C TRP A 95 -9.85 -2.01 9.57
N ARG A 96 -10.71 -1.73 10.56
CA ARG A 96 -10.80 -0.39 11.17
C ARG A 96 -9.51 0.02 11.89
N GLN A 97 -8.87 -0.92 12.58
CA GLN A 97 -7.60 -0.67 13.25
C GLN A 97 -6.48 -0.38 12.24
N ALA A 98 -6.34 -1.18 11.18
CA ALA A 98 -5.35 -0.96 10.13
C ALA A 98 -5.58 0.37 9.40
N PHE A 99 -6.83 0.73 9.11
CA PHE A 99 -7.16 2.04 8.55
C PHE A 99 -6.81 3.20 9.49
N THR A 100 -7.02 3.03 10.80
CA THR A 100 -6.62 4.02 11.81
C THR A 100 -5.10 4.19 11.85
N GLN A 101 -4.34 3.09 11.78
CA GLN A 101 -2.88 3.09 11.73
C GLN A 101 -2.37 3.78 10.46
N LEU A 102 -2.92 3.43 9.30
CA LEU A 102 -2.63 4.07 8.03
C LEU A 102 -2.89 5.58 8.09
N THR A 103 -4.06 5.99 8.58
CA THR A 103 -4.45 7.40 8.71
C THR A 103 -3.46 8.18 9.59
N ALA A 104 -3.12 7.64 10.77
CA ALA A 104 -2.16 8.27 11.67
C ALA A 104 -0.78 8.44 11.02
N TYR A 105 -0.36 7.46 10.22
CA TYR A 105 0.90 7.54 9.48
C TYR A 105 0.86 8.61 8.39
N LEU A 106 -0.18 8.62 7.56
CA LEU A 106 -0.34 9.60 6.48
C LEU A 106 -0.36 11.03 7.04
N LEU A 107 -1.06 11.28 8.15
CA LEU A 107 -1.04 12.57 8.84
C LEU A 107 0.35 12.95 9.36
N SER A 108 1.13 11.97 9.84
CA SER A 108 2.52 12.20 10.27
C SER A 108 3.43 12.57 9.10
N VAL A 109 3.24 11.94 7.94
CA VAL A 109 3.96 12.25 6.69
C VAL A 109 3.59 13.64 6.20
N ALA A 110 2.29 13.96 6.11
CA ALA A 110 1.80 15.24 5.63
C ALA A 110 2.36 16.44 6.43
N LYS A 111 2.60 16.27 7.73
CA LYS A 111 3.22 17.30 8.58
C LYS A 111 4.71 17.55 8.32
N LYS A 112 5.40 16.61 7.67
CA LYS A 112 6.87 16.59 7.53
C LYS A 112 7.36 16.92 6.11
N GLN A 113 6.46 16.97 5.14
CA GLN A 113 6.81 17.26 3.74
C GLN A 113 5.90 18.34 3.15
N ALA A 114 6.25 18.79 1.94
CA ALA A 114 5.44 19.78 1.24
C ALA A 114 4.01 19.25 0.99
N PRO A 115 2.99 20.14 0.98
CA PRO A 115 1.62 19.76 0.68
C PRO A 115 1.51 19.03 -0.66
N MET A 116 0.95 17.83 -0.64
CA MET A 116 0.65 17.03 -1.82
C MET A 116 -0.38 15.95 -1.45
N THR A 117 -0.96 15.30 -2.46
CA THR A 117 -1.77 14.10 -2.24
C THR A 117 -0.88 12.94 -1.79
N LEU A 118 -1.30 12.26 -0.72
CA LEU A 118 -0.69 11.04 -0.22
C LEU A 118 -1.62 9.86 -0.47
N TYR A 119 -1.04 8.75 -0.89
CA TYR A 119 -1.77 7.52 -1.13
C TYR A 119 -1.55 6.52 0.00
N GLY A 120 -2.51 5.63 0.18
CA GLY A 120 -2.46 4.59 1.19
C GLY A 120 -3.06 3.30 0.69
N ALA A 121 -2.68 2.18 1.30
CA ALA A 121 -3.38 0.94 1.14
C ALA A 121 -3.41 0.17 2.46
N VAL A 122 -4.53 -0.52 2.69
CA VAL A 122 -4.65 -1.53 3.74
C VAL A 122 -4.79 -2.88 3.05
N ALA A 123 -3.86 -3.79 3.30
CA ALA A 123 -3.96 -5.17 2.84
C ALA A 123 -4.10 -6.14 4.00
N ILE A 124 -5.15 -6.96 3.99
CA ILE A 124 -5.34 -8.01 4.99
C ILE A 124 -5.42 -9.34 4.26
N GLY A 125 -4.39 -10.18 4.45
CA GLY A 125 -4.27 -11.45 3.75
C GLY A 125 -4.37 -11.28 2.22
N ARG A 126 -5.43 -11.85 1.66
CA ARG A 126 -5.72 -11.87 0.21
C ARG A 126 -6.49 -10.64 -0.28
N TYR A 127 -6.77 -9.68 0.57
CA TYR A 127 -7.64 -8.55 0.22
C TYR A 127 -6.92 -7.22 0.41
N VAL A 128 -7.29 -6.21 -0.39
CA VAL A 128 -6.70 -4.86 -0.32
C VAL A 128 -7.73 -3.76 -0.54
N ARG A 129 -7.51 -2.62 0.12
CA ARG A 129 -8.19 -1.34 -0.16
C ARG A 129 -7.17 -0.26 -0.40
N PHE A 130 -7.49 0.68 -1.27
CA PHE A 130 -6.64 1.82 -1.60
C PHE A 130 -7.28 3.11 -1.11
N TYR A 131 -6.46 4.10 -0.78
CA TYR A 131 -6.92 5.35 -0.18
C TYR A 131 -6.11 6.54 -0.72
N ALA A 132 -6.73 7.72 -0.72
CA ALA A 132 -6.08 9.00 -1.01
C ALA A 132 -6.36 9.98 0.13
N MET A 133 -5.38 10.81 0.43
CA MET A 133 -5.50 11.91 1.38
C MET A 133 -4.91 13.16 0.71
N GLU A 134 -5.76 14.10 0.33
CA GLU A 134 -5.32 15.35 -0.28
C GLU A 134 -4.69 16.28 0.77
N ALA A 135 -3.97 17.29 0.31
CA ALA A 135 -3.39 18.28 1.19
C ALA A 135 -4.47 19.01 2.02
N GLY A 136 -4.36 18.93 3.35
CA GLY A 136 -5.31 19.52 4.28
C GLY A 136 -6.41 18.57 4.76
N ASP A 137 -6.55 17.39 4.14
CA ASP A 137 -7.46 16.35 4.64
C ASP A 137 -7.01 15.83 6.00
N THR A 138 -7.98 15.49 6.85
CA THR A 138 -7.75 14.83 8.14
C THR A 138 -8.03 13.33 8.10
N LEU A 139 -8.61 12.84 7.01
CA LEU A 139 -9.02 11.45 6.83
C LEU A 139 -8.83 11.02 5.37
N PRO A 140 -8.20 9.86 5.11
CA PRO A 140 -8.12 9.31 3.77
C PRO A 140 -9.49 8.87 3.25
N ARG A 141 -9.73 9.10 1.97
CA ARG A 141 -10.90 8.65 1.22
C ARG A 141 -10.60 7.31 0.55
N ASP A 142 -11.56 6.40 0.53
CA ASP A 142 -11.47 5.13 -0.20
C ASP A 142 -11.38 5.42 -1.70
N LEU A 143 -10.27 4.98 -2.32
CA LEU A 143 -10.03 5.12 -3.74
C LEU A 143 -10.63 3.91 -4.45
N PHE A 144 -11.63 4.20 -5.29
CA PHE A 144 -12.34 3.18 -6.07
C PHE A 144 -13.03 2.14 -5.17
N PRO A 145 -14.09 2.52 -4.44
CA PRO A 145 -14.90 1.52 -3.77
C PRO A 145 -15.44 0.56 -4.83
N ASN A 146 -15.20 -0.75 -4.66
CA ASN A 146 -15.85 -1.78 -5.47
C ASN A 146 -17.38 -1.67 -5.28
N THR A 147 -18.19 -2.38 -6.07
CA THR A 147 -19.66 -2.25 -6.13
C THR A 147 -20.40 -2.31 -4.78
N ASP A 148 -19.75 -2.80 -3.71
CA ASP A 148 -20.27 -2.86 -2.34
C ASP A 148 -19.32 -2.26 -1.26
N SER A 149 -18.38 -1.38 -1.63
CA SER A 149 -17.32 -0.88 -0.73
C SER A 149 -16.51 -2.01 -0.07
N GLN A 150 -16.40 -3.15 -0.76
CA GLN A 150 -15.65 -4.32 -0.33
C GLN A 150 -14.19 -4.21 -0.75
N PRO A 151 -13.26 -4.82 0.02
CA PRO A 151 -11.88 -4.85 -0.38
C PRO A 151 -11.72 -5.73 -1.62
N TYR A 152 -10.75 -5.40 -2.47
CA TYR A 152 -10.41 -6.20 -3.64
C TYR A 152 -9.74 -7.49 -3.23
N GLU A 153 -10.33 -8.64 -3.58
CA GLU A 153 -9.61 -9.92 -3.55
C GLU A 153 -8.51 -9.87 -4.62
N VAL A 154 -7.28 -10.05 -4.18
CA VAL A 154 -6.06 -9.74 -4.92
C VAL A 154 -5.94 -10.50 -6.24
N LYS A 155 -6.36 -11.76 -6.27
CA LYS A 155 -6.30 -12.59 -7.47
C LYS A 155 -7.53 -12.40 -8.35
N ASP A 156 -8.71 -12.35 -7.75
CA ASP A 156 -9.97 -12.30 -8.50
C ASP A 156 -10.19 -10.92 -9.15
N HIS A 157 -9.64 -9.86 -8.54
CA HIS A 157 -9.69 -8.48 -9.05
C HIS A 157 -8.31 -7.99 -9.54
N GLU A 158 -7.50 -8.89 -10.09
CA GLU A 158 -6.14 -8.56 -10.53
C GLU A 158 -6.11 -7.42 -11.56
N GLU A 159 -7.09 -7.39 -12.47
CA GLU A 159 -7.17 -6.39 -13.54
C GLU A 159 -7.46 -4.98 -12.99
N GLU A 160 -8.38 -4.88 -12.03
CA GLU A 160 -8.72 -3.63 -11.34
C GLU A 160 -7.53 -3.13 -10.52
N ILE A 161 -6.91 -4.01 -9.74
CA ILE A 161 -5.72 -3.67 -8.94
C ILE A 161 -4.59 -3.21 -9.85
N HIS A 162 -4.37 -3.87 -10.98
CA HIS A 162 -3.37 -3.46 -11.96
C HIS A 162 -3.62 -2.03 -12.45
N LYS A 163 -4.84 -1.70 -12.87
CA LYS A 163 -5.21 -0.35 -13.30
C LYS A 163 -5.02 0.69 -12.20
N ILE A 164 -5.37 0.37 -10.96
CA ILE A 164 -5.17 1.25 -9.80
C ILE A 164 -3.67 1.50 -9.59
N LEU A 165 -2.83 0.47 -9.65
CA LEU A 165 -1.39 0.61 -9.45
C LEU A 165 -0.72 1.43 -10.58
N GLU A 166 -1.12 1.24 -11.84
CA GLU A 166 -0.64 2.07 -12.96
C GLU A 166 -1.06 3.54 -12.80
N TRP A 167 -2.31 3.77 -12.38
CA TRP A 167 -2.80 5.12 -12.08
C TRP A 167 -2.01 5.76 -10.93
N LEU A 168 -1.77 5.03 -9.84
CA LEU A 168 -0.99 5.51 -8.70
C LEU A 168 0.46 5.86 -9.08
N VAL A 169 1.09 5.08 -9.96
CA VAL A 169 2.44 5.41 -10.49
C VAL A 169 2.41 6.74 -11.24
N THR A 170 1.38 6.96 -12.06
CA THR A 170 1.24 8.18 -12.86
C THR A 170 0.98 9.39 -11.97
N GLU A 171 0.00 9.29 -11.07
CA GLU A 171 -0.37 10.40 -10.19
C GLU A 171 0.73 10.75 -9.18
N SER A 172 1.47 9.76 -8.68
CA SER A 172 2.59 10.02 -7.76
C SER A 172 3.73 10.81 -8.42
N GLN A 173 3.79 10.86 -9.75
CA GLN A 173 4.75 11.68 -10.50
C GLN A 173 4.24 13.10 -10.74
N THR A 174 2.93 13.33 -10.81
CA THR A 174 2.31 14.62 -11.20
C THR A 174 1.61 15.42 -10.08
N SER A 175 1.13 14.78 -9.01
CA SER A 175 0.41 15.39 -7.85
C SER A 175 1.21 16.36 -6.97
#